data_AF-A0A2T1FD57-F1
#
_entry.id   AF-A0A2T1FD57-F1
#
_cell.length_a   1.000
_cell.length_b   1.000
_cell.length_c   1.000
_cell.angle_alpha   90.00
_cell.angle_beta   90.00
_cell.angle_gamma   90.00
#
_symmetry.space_group_name_H-M   'P 1'
#
loop_
_entity.id
_entity.type
_entity.pdbx_description
1 polymer ?
#
loop_
_entity_poly.entity_id
_entity_poly.type
_entity_poly.pdbx_seq_one_letter_code
_entity_poly.pdbx_strand_id
1 'polypeptide(L)'
;MNNNRTVSDTKRSFYTIHTRPINSIYRRVVEELMVEMHLLSANADFQYDPIYALGVVTAFDRFMLGYAPEADRLSIFNGLCKSLEDDPDRYKLDAHRLESLAQRLSGQELLSWIDRSTSFEDTADLQASLGAIASNPQFKYSRLFAIGLFSLLEKADADMVKDQETRNDAIAKVSAALHLPEDKVNKDLDLYRSNLEKMAQARIVLQDVIQAERKKREKRDTKVAASPSAESSDSNS
;
A
#
# COMPACT_ATOMS: atom_id res chain seq x y z
N MET A 1 -30.19 10.92 7.37
CA MET A 1 -30.35 9.48 7.65
C MET A 1 -28.96 8.88 7.58
N ASN A 2 -28.24 8.82 8.70
CA ASN A 2 -26.89 8.24 8.73
C ASN A 2 -27.03 6.73 8.82
N ASN A 3 -27.06 6.08 7.66
CA ASN A 3 -26.84 4.65 7.64
C ASN A 3 -25.34 4.45 7.90
N ASN A 4 -24.95 4.30 9.16
CA ASN A 4 -23.57 4.03 9.54
C ASN A 4 -23.18 2.67 8.95
N ARG A 5 -22.68 2.70 7.73
CA ARG A 5 -22.23 1.55 6.96
C ARG A 5 -21.26 0.75 7.82
N THR A 6 -21.45 -0.56 7.90
CA THR A 6 -20.57 -1.41 8.71
C THR A 6 -19.36 -1.87 7.90
N VAL A 7 -18.32 -2.34 8.60
CA VAL A 7 -17.19 -3.04 7.97
C VAL A 7 -17.68 -4.20 7.08
N SER A 8 -18.71 -4.92 7.52
CA SER A 8 -19.31 -6.03 6.76
C SER A 8 -19.95 -5.56 5.46
N ASP A 9 -20.61 -4.41 5.44
CA ASP A 9 -21.19 -3.82 4.23
C ASP A 9 -20.10 -3.40 3.25
N THR A 10 -19.03 -2.77 3.75
CA THR A 10 -17.84 -2.42 2.95
C THR A 10 -17.20 -3.65 2.33
N LYS A 11 -16.96 -4.72 3.10
CA LYS A 11 -16.44 -6.00 2.58
C LYS A 11 -17.38 -6.60 1.52
N ARG A 12 -18.68 -6.61 1.76
CA ARG A 12 -19.67 -7.11 0.78
C ARG A 12 -19.62 -6.31 -0.52
N SER A 13 -19.53 -4.99 -0.43
CA SER A 13 -19.42 -4.10 -1.59
C SER A 13 -18.12 -4.34 -2.35
N PHE A 14 -16.99 -4.51 -1.66
CA PHE A 14 -15.72 -4.84 -2.29
C PHE A 14 -15.83 -6.12 -3.13
N TYR A 15 -16.37 -7.21 -2.56
CA TYR A 15 -16.52 -8.48 -3.29
C TYR A 15 -17.61 -8.46 -4.36
N THR A 16 -18.48 -7.45 -4.37
CA THR A 16 -19.41 -7.20 -5.48
C THR A 16 -18.70 -6.52 -6.65
N ILE A 17 -17.71 -5.67 -6.37
CA ILE A 17 -16.93 -4.93 -7.38
C ILE A 17 -15.79 -5.80 -7.94
N HIS A 18 -15.05 -6.48 -7.06
CA HIS A 18 -13.98 -7.41 -7.40
C HIS A 18 -14.39 -8.84 -7.06
N THR A 19 -14.91 -9.55 -8.05
CA THR A 19 -15.45 -10.91 -7.90
C THR A 19 -14.40 -12.02 -8.11
N ARG A 20 -13.20 -11.66 -8.59
CA ARG A 20 -12.13 -12.63 -8.85
C ARG A 20 -11.47 -13.09 -7.54
N PRO A 21 -10.99 -14.34 -7.46
CA PRO A 21 -10.29 -14.81 -6.27
C PRO A 21 -8.97 -14.06 -6.04
N ILE A 22 -8.76 -13.57 -4.81
CA ILE A 22 -7.49 -13.02 -4.36
C ILE A 22 -6.71 -14.11 -3.63
N ASN A 23 -5.44 -14.29 -4.03
CA ASN A 23 -4.50 -15.19 -3.36
C ASN A 23 -4.43 -14.87 -1.85
N SER A 24 -4.39 -15.92 -1.01
CA SER A 24 -4.52 -15.80 0.45
C SER A 24 -3.49 -14.86 1.10
N ILE A 25 -2.26 -14.81 0.59
CA ILE A 25 -1.20 -13.92 1.13
C ILE A 25 -1.62 -12.45 0.97
N TYR A 26 -2.10 -12.08 -0.21
CA TYR A 26 -2.52 -10.71 -0.52
C TYR A 26 -3.92 -10.39 -0.01
N ARG A 27 -4.80 -11.39 0.12
CA ARG A 27 -6.15 -11.19 0.67
C ARG A 27 -6.09 -10.57 2.06
N ARG A 28 -5.18 -11.04 2.92
CA ARG A 28 -5.01 -10.48 4.26
C ARG A 28 -4.66 -8.99 4.21
N VAL A 29 -3.72 -8.61 3.34
CA VAL A 29 -3.34 -7.20 3.11
C VAL A 29 -4.55 -6.37 2.68
N VAL A 30 -5.29 -6.85 1.67
CA VAL A 30 -6.45 -6.13 1.12
C VAL A 30 -7.54 -5.96 2.18
N GLU A 31 -7.82 -7.00 2.97
CA GLU A 31 -8.82 -6.92 4.03
C GLU A 31 -8.39 -6.01 5.19
N GLU A 32 -7.14 -6.08 5.64
CA GLU A 32 -6.62 -5.20 6.69
C GLU A 32 -6.65 -3.73 6.25
N LEU A 33 -6.21 -3.44 5.02
CA LEU A 33 -6.26 -2.09 4.46
C LEU A 33 -7.70 -1.58 4.32
N MET A 34 -8.62 -2.41 3.84
CA MET A 34 -10.04 -2.05 3.71
C MET A 34 -10.69 -1.73 5.06
N VAL A 35 -10.40 -2.53 6.08
CA VAL A 35 -10.92 -2.30 7.44
C VAL A 35 -10.34 -1.02 8.01
N GLU A 36 -9.03 -0.78 7.87
CA GLU A 36 -8.39 0.44 8.33
C GLU A 36 -8.97 1.70 7.67
N MET A 37 -9.08 1.70 6.34
CA MET A 37 -9.69 2.81 5.59
C MET A 37 -11.14 3.05 6.03
N HIS A 38 -11.91 1.98 6.27
CA HIS A 38 -13.29 2.10 6.74
C HIS A 38 -13.38 2.75 8.13
N LEU A 39 -12.60 2.24 9.09
CA LEU A 39 -12.61 2.76 10.46
C LEU A 39 -12.12 4.22 10.52
N LEU A 40 -11.21 4.61 9.63
CA LEU A 40 -10.82 6.01 9.45
C LEU A 40 -11.96 6.84 8.88
N SER A 41 -12.58 6.42 7.77
CA SER A 41 -13.69 7.15 7.14
C SER A 41 -14.90 7.37 8.06
N ALA A 42 -15.14 6.44 9.00
CA ALA A 42 -16.22 6.52 9.96
C ALA A 42 -15.89 7.38 11.21
N ASN A 43 -14.63 7.82 11.37
CA ASN A 43 -14.22 8.66 12.49
C ASN A 43 -14.57 10.13 12.23
N ALA A 44 -15.23 10.78 13.18
CA ALA A 44 -15.71 12.16 13.02
C ALA A 44 -14.60 13.20 12.81
N ASP A 45 -13.40 12.94 13.32
CA ASP A 45 -12.25 13.85 13.22
C ASP A 45 -11.38 13.55 12.00
N PHE A 46 -11.68 12.47 11.26
CA PHE A 46 -10.97 12.13 10.04
C PHE A 46 -11.37 13.05 8.89
N GLN A 47 -10.36 13.55 8.19
CA GLN A 47 -10.52 14.30 6.97
C GLN A 47 -9.58 13.72 5.94
N TYR A 48 -10.07 13.56 4.72
CA TYR A 48 -9.22 13.18 3.60
C TYR A 48 -8.20 14.29 3.32
N ASP A 49 -6.95 13.90 3.11
CA ASP A 49 -5.90 14.78 2.62
C ASP A 49 -4.99 14.04 1.60
N PRO A 50 -4.26 14.78 0.74
CA PRO A 50 -3.37 14.17 -0.26
C PRO A 50 -2.27 13.26 0.32
N ILE A 51 -1.78 13.52 1.53
CA ILE A 51 -0.71 12.71 2.16
C ILE A 51 -1.27 11.36 2.61
N TYR A 52 -2.48 11.34 3.18
CA TYR A 52 -3.23 10.10 3.41
C TYR A 52 -3.43 9.32 2.11
N ALA A 53 -3.79 10.01 1.02
CA ALA A 53 -3.99 9.38 -0.28
C ALA A 53 -2.72 8.71 -0.81
N LEU A 54 -1.58 9.43 -0.75
CA LEU A 54 -0.26 8.88 -1.05
C LEU A 54 0.02 7.65 -0.19
N GLY A 55 -0.24 7.72 1.11
CA GLY A 55 -0.08 6.61 2.03
C GLY A 55 -0.86 5.35 1.65
N VAL A 56 -2.13 5.50 1.24
CA VAL A 56 -2.98 4.41 0.76
C VAL A 56 -2.43 3.80 -0.52
N VAL A 57 -2.07 4.63 -1.50
CA VAL A 57 -1.51 4.18 -2.79
C VAL A 57 -0.20 3.45 -2.56
N THR A 58 0.73 4.03 -1.79
CA THR A 58 2.04 3.42 -1.52
C THR A 58 1.91 2.13 -0.73
N ALA A 59 1.07 2.09 0.31
CA ALA A 59 0.83 0.86 1.06
C ALA A 59 0.30 -0.24 0.15
N PHE A 60 -0.71 0.06 -0.66
CA PHE A 60 -1.27 -0.90 -1.62
C PHE A 60 -0.19 -1.40 -2.59
N ASP A 61 0.52 -0.50 -3.26
CA ASP A 61 1.49 -0.89 -4.29
C ASP A 61 2.66 -1.69 -3.74
N ARG A 62 3.19 -1.31 -2.58
CA ARG A 62 4.32 -1.99 -1.95
C ARG A 62 3.91 -3.38 -1.46
N PHE A 63 2.75 -3.52 -0.83
CA PHE A 63 2.29 -4.83 -0.34
C PHE A 63 1.74 -5.74 -1.46
N MET A 64 1.27 -5.18 -2.57
CA MET A 64 0.78 -5.94 -3.73
C MET A 64 1.88 -6.25 -4.76
N LEU A 65 3.14 -5.93 -4.45
CA LEU A 65 4.27 -6.20 -5.34
C LEU A 65 4.43 -7.70 -5.60
N GLY A 66 4.37 -8.10 -6.87
CA GLY A 66 4.43 -9.49 -7.30
C GLY A 66 3.09 -10.23 -7.27
N TYR A 67 1.97 -9.51 -7.12
CA TYR A 67 0.64 -10.07 -7.30
C TYR A 67 0.43 -10.58 -8.74
N ALA A 68 -0.20 -11.76 -8.88
CA ALA A 68 -0.54 -12.35 -10.16
C ALA A 68 -2.01 -12.83 -10.19
N PRO A 69 -2.77 -12.53 -11.26
CA PRO A 69 -2.37 -11.78 -12.45
C PRO A 69 -2.26 -10.26 -12.17
N GLU A 70 -1.25 -9.60 -12.77
CA GLU A 70 -0.97 -8.18 -12.49
C GLU A 70 -2.14 -7.25 -12.83
N ALA A 71 -2.87 -7.56 -13.91
CA ALA A 71 -4.03 -6.79 -14.35
C ALA A 71 -5.14 -6.65 -13.29
N ASP A 72 -5.22 -7.60 -12.35
CA ASP A 72 -6.23 -7.55 -11.28
C ASP A 72 -5.88 -6.54 -10.19
N ARG A 73 -4.62 -6.09 -10.06
CA ARG A 73 -4.23 -5.07 -9.06
C ARG A 73 -5.06 -3.80 -9.21
N LEU A 74 -5.29 -3.35 -10.45
CA LEU A 74 -6.12 -2.18 -10.71
C LEU A 74 -7.58 -2.39 -10.26
N SER A 75 -8.14 -3.57 -10.53
CA SER A 75 -9.50 -3.92 -10.10
C SER A 75 -9.61 -3.98 -8.57
N ILE A 76 -8.60 -4.53 -7.89
CA ILE A 76 -8.55 -4.60 -6.43
C ILE A 76 -8.46 -3.20 -5.83
N PHE A 77 -7.53 -2.35 -6.30
CA PHE A 77 -7.41 -0.98 -5.81
C PHE A 77 -8.70 -0.18 -6.03
N ASN A 78 -9.27 -0.26 -7.23
CA ASN A 78 -10.52 0.41 -7.53
C ASN A 78 -11.67 -0.12 -6.67
N GLY A 79 -11.69 -1.43 -6.39
CA GLY A 79 -12.64 -2.06 -5.48
C GLY A 79 -12.51 -1.54 -4.06
N LEU A 80 -11.28 -1.34 -3.55
CA LEU A 80 -11.03 -0.78 -2.23
C LEU A 80 -11.69 0.60 -2.08
N CYS A 81 -11.29 1.58 -2.90
CA CYS A 81 -11.82 2.94 -2.81
C CYS A 81 -13.35 2.98 -3.04
N LYS A 82 -13.84 2.31 -4.09
CA LYS A 82 -15.28 2.32 -4.40
C LYS A 82 -16.13 1.62 -3.33
N SER A 83 -15.58 0.63 -2.62
CA SER A 83 -16.29 0.00 -1.49
C SER A 83 -16.47 0.92 -0.29
N LEU A 84 -15.70 2.00 -0.23
CA LEU A 84 -15.79 3.08 0.75
C LEU A 84 -16.57 4.29 0.19
N GLU A 85 -17.21 4.14 -0.96
CA GLU A 85 -17.92 5.22 -1.68
C GLU A 85 -17.00 6.37 -2.11
N ASP A 86 -15.72 6.08 -2.27
CA ASP A 86 -14.67 7.00 -2.69
C ASP A 86 -14.27 6.80 -4.17
N ASP A 87 -13.60 7.81 -4.74
CA ASP A 87 -13.08 7.78 -6.09
C ASP A 87 -11.60 7.33 -6.15
N PRO A 88 -11.27 6.17 -6.74
CA PRO A 88 -9.89 5.71 -6.88
C PRO A 88 -8.98 6.67 -7.65
N ASP A 89 -9.53 7.43 -8.61
CA ASP A 89 -8.70 8.30 -9.46
C ASP A 89 -8.24 9.54 -8.71
N ARG A 90 -9.04 10.04 -7.76
CA ARG A 90 -8.60 11.07 -6.79
C ARG A 90 -7.36 10.64 -6.02
N TYR A 91 -7.36 9.43 -5.45
CA TYR A 91 -6.22 8.91 -4.69
C TYR A 91 -4.95 8.84 -5.54
N LYS A 92 -5.06 8.33 -6.77
CA LYS A 92 -3.91 8.22 -7.68
C LYS A 92 -3.39 9.57 -8.13
N LEU A 93 -4.28 10.53 -8.43
CA LEU A 93 -3.90 11.87 -8.87
C LEU A 93 -3.18 12.62 -7.75
N ASP A 94 -3.73 12.62 -6.54
CA ASP A 94 -3.16 13.30 -5.37
C ASP A 94 -1.80 12.67 -4.99
N ALA A 95 -1.73 11.33 -4.99
CA ALA A 95 -0.47 10.62 -4.76
C ALA A 95 0.58 10.97 -5.82
N HIS A 96 0.24 10.90 -7.12
CA HIS A 96 1.16 11.22 -8.20
C HIS A 96 1.68 12.67 -8.11
N ARG A 97 0.80 13.61 -7.77
CA ARG A 97 1.17 15.02 -7.61
C ARG A 97 2.18 15.21 -6.47
N LEU A 98 1.95 14.58 -5.32
CA LEU A 98 2.87 14.60 -4.20
C LEU A 98 4.20 13.90 -4.50
N GLU A 99 4.19 12.76 -5.19
CA GLU A 99 5.41 12.09 -5.62
C GLU A 99 6.22 12.95 -6.60
N SER A 100 5.55 13.58 -7.57
CA SER A 100 6.19 14.47 -8.54
C SER A 100 6.83 15.68 -7.85
N LEU A 101 6.17 16.22 -6.83
CA LEU A 101 6.73 17.27 -5.97
C LEU A 101 7.96 16.77 -5.21
N ALA A 102 7.88 15.63 -4.53
CA ALA A 102 9.02 15.12 -3.77
C ALA A 102 10.24 14.84 -4.66
N GLN A 103 10.03 14.27 -5.85
CA GLN A 103 11.11 13.94 -6.79
C GLN A 103 11.86 15.15 -7.35
N ARG A 104 11.26 16.35 -7.33
CA ARG A 104 11.92 17.58 -7.78
C ARG A 104 12.64 18.33 -6.67
N LEU A 105 12.58 17.85 -5.42
CA LEU A 105 13.17 18.48 -4.25
C LEU A 105 14.27 17.61 -3.66
N SER A 106 15.28 18.24 -3.07
CA SER A 106 16.15 17.55 -2.12
C SER A 106 15.41 17.24 -0.82
N GLY A 107 15.93 16.31 -0.01
CA GLY A 107 15.34 15.99 1.28
C GLY A 107 15.21 17.20 2.21
N GLN A 108 16.19 18.11 2.22
CA GLN A 108 16.12 19.34 3.04
C GLN A 108 15.10 20.35 2.53
N GLU A 109 14.97 20.50 1.21
CA GLU A 109 13.93 21.36 0.61
C GLU A 109 12.54 20.81 0.89
N LEU A 110 12.36 19.48 0.84
CA LEU A 110 11.10 18.84 1.22
C LEU A 110 10.77 19.08 2.70
N LEU A 111 11.73 18.92 3.60
CA LEU A 111 11.52 19.20 5.03
C LEU A 111 11.11 20.65 5.27
N SER A 112 11.79 21.59 4.62
CA SER A 112 11.47 23.04 4.68
C SER A 112 10.11 23.36 4.04
N TRP A 113 9.65 22.54 3.10
CA TRP A 113 8.33 22.69 2.51
C TRP A 113 7.22 22.15 3.43
N ILE A 114 7.47 21.03 4.12
CA ILE A 114 6.55 20.42 5.10
C ILE A 114 6.36 21.34 6.31
N ASP A 115 7.44 21.93 6.83
CA ASP A 115 7.38 22.90 7.95
C ASP A 115 6.86 24.29 7.53
N ARG A 116 6.65 24.48 6.22
CA ARG A 116 6.15 25.71 5.58
C ARG A 116 7.12 26.88 5.65
N SER A 117 8.41 26.64 5.86
CA SER A 117 9.49 27.66 5.77
C SER A 117 9.80 28.04 4.33
N THR A 118 9.61 27.12 3.38
CA THR A 118 9.72 27.38 1.94
C THR A 118 8.40 27.10 1.24
N SER A 119 8.18 27.72 0.09
CA SER A 119 7.01 27.48 -0.76
C SER A 119 7.47 27.39 -2.21
N PHE A 120 6.78 26.56 -3.00
CA PHE A 120 7.01 26.42 -4.42
C PHE A 120 5.76 26.83 -5.19
N GLU A 121 5.97 27.53 -6.32
CA GLU A 121 4.91 27.77 -7.30
C GLU A 121 4.25 26.43 -7.64
N ASP A 122 2.91 26.37 -7.65
CA ASP A 122 2.08 25.15 -7.80
C ASP A 122 1.73 24.32 -6.55
N THR A 123 2.23 24.67 -5.37
CA THR A 123 1.99 23.89 -4.13
C THR A 123 1.10 24.55 -3.08
N ALA A 124 0.50 25.71 -3.38
CA ALA A 124 -0.18 26.53 -2.38
C ALA A 124 -1.33 25.81 -1.64
N ASP A 125 -2.13 25.03 -2.35
CA ASP A 125 -3.23 24.22 -1.79
C ASP A 125 -2.72 23.03 -0.96
N LEU A 126 -1.62 22.40 -1.36
CA LEU A 126 -0.95 21.35 -0.58
C LEU A 126 -0.35 21.93 0.72
N GLN A 127 0.24 23.12 0.66
CA GLN A 127 0.73 23.82 1.85
C GLN A 127 -0.40 24.29 2.77
N ALA A 128 -1.51 24.76 2.21
CA ALA A 128 -2.70 25.06 2.99
C ALA A 128 -3.22 23.80 3.72
N SER A 129 -3.17 22.63 3.07
CA SER A 129 -3.51 21.35 3.69
C SER A 129 -2.58 21.01 4.86
N LEU A 130 -1.25 21.15 4.69
CA LEU A 130 -0.28 20.99 5.78
C LEU A 130 -0.54 21.95 6.95
N GLY A 131 -0.88 23.21 6.65
CA GLY A 131 -1.22 24.21 7.66
C GLY A 131 -2.50 23.87 8.42
N ALA A 132 -3.53 23.39 7.71
CA ALA A 132 -4.77 22.92 8.31
C ALA A 132 -4.54 21.72 9.24
N ILE A 133 -3.67 20.78 8.85
CA ILE A 133 -3.28 19.64 9.69
C ILE A 133 -2.56 20.12 10.95
N ALA A 134 -1.51 20.94 10.81
CA ALA A 134 -0.70 21.40 11.94
C ALA A 134 -1.49 22.26 12.94
N SER A 135 -2.53 22.97 12.48
CA SER A 135 -3.38 23.81 13.32
C SER A 135 -4.61 23.10 13.89
N ASN A 136 -4.85 21.83 13.52
CA ASN A 136 -6.00 21.07 14.00
C ASN A 136 -5.63 20.19 15.21
N PRO A 137 -6.02 20.58 16.45
CA PRO A 137 -5.72 19.80 17.65
C PRO A 137 -6.46 18.46 17.73
N GLN A 138 -7.49 18.26 16.90
CA GLN A 138 -8.23 17.00 16.79
C GLN A 138 -7.82 16.20 15.54
N PHE A 139 -6.72 16.57 14.86
CA PHE A 139 -6.31 15.88 13.64
C PHE A 139 -6.23 14.36 13.86
N LYS A 140 -7.01 13.61 13.06
CA LYS A 140 -7.03 12.16 13.14
C LYS A 140 -5.82 11.56 12.46
N TYR A 141 -4.76 11.38 13.23
CA TYR A 141 -3.60 10.60 12.80
C TYR A 141 -3.99 9.18 12.35
N SER A 142 -3.37 8.72 11.26
CA SER A 142 -3.41 7.34 10.80
C SER A 142 -2.01 6.83 10.41
N ARG A 143 -1.81 5.52 10.49
CA ARG A 143 -0.60 4.88 9.98
C ARG A 143 -0.43 5.11 8.47
N LEU A 144 -1.53 5.14 7.71
CA LEU A 144 -1.53 5.46 6.29
C LEU A 144 -0.97 6.86 6.03
N PHE A 145 -1.37 7.86 6.82
CA PHE A 145 -0.79 9.20 6.76
C PHE A 145 0.73 9.19 7.02
N ALA A 146 1.19 8.44 8.03
CA ALA A 146 2.64 8.28 8.28
C ALA A 146 3.37 7.64 7.10
N ILE A 147 2.79 6.62 6.46
CA ILE A 147 3.35 5.99 5.25
C ILE A 147 3.44 7.02 4.12
N GLY A 148 2.45 7.90 3.97
CA GLY A 148 2.48 8.99 2.99
C GLY A 148 3.66 9.94 3.22
N LEU A 149 3.86 10.40 4.46
CA LEU A 149 5.01 11.24 4.84
C LEU A 149 6.35 10.53 4.59
N PHE A 150 6.46 9.28 5.00
CA PHE A 150 7.66 8.48 4.75
C PHE A 150 7.95 8.31 3.26
N SER A 151 6.92 8.16 2.44
CA SER A 151 7.03 8.03 0.99
C SER A 151 7.51 9.33 0.33
N LEU A 152 7.07 10.49 0.82
CA LEU A 152 7.62 11.78 0.39
C LEU A 152 9.12 11.86 0.67
N LEU A 153 9.54 11.55 1.90
CA LEU A 153 10.95 11.55 2.30
C LEU A 153 11.77 10.61 1.41
N GLU A 154 11.29 9.38 1.20
CA GLU A 154 11.95 8.38 0.33
C GLU A 154 12.09 8.84 -1.13
N LYS A 155 11.09 9.57 -1.66
CA LYS A 155 11.08 10.05 -3.04
C LYS A 155 11.99 11.26 -3.25
N ALA A 156 12.14 12.13 -2.25
CA ALA A 156 13.06 13.27 -2.30
C ALA A 156 14.51 12.86 -2.02
N ASP A 157 14.72 11.93 -1.09
CA ASP A 157 16.04 11.45 -0.73
C ASP A 157 15.95 10.01 -0.18
N ALA A 158 16.25 9.04 -1.04
CA ALA A 158 16.23 7.64 -0.67
C ALA A 158 17.28 7.29 0.41
N ASP A 159 18.38 8.04 0.52
CA ASP A 159 19.42 7.79 1.50
C ASP A 159 19.03 8.33 2.90
N MET A 160 18.23 9.41 2.94
CA MET A 160 17.64 9.95 4.17
C MET A 160 16.77 8.94 4.92
N VAL A 161 16.11 8.00 4.22
CA VAL A 161 15.24 7.01 4.87
C VAL A 161 15.90 5.65 5.10
N LYS A 162 17.04 5.38 4.45
CA LYS A 162 17.77 4.11 4.57
C LYS A 162 18.47 4.02 5.93
N ASP A 163 19.27 5.02 6.26
CA ASP A 163 19.96 5.08 7.53
C ASP A 163 18.98 5.38 8.68
N GLN A 164 19.21 4.76 9.83
CA GLN A 164 18.27 4.87 10.95
C GLN A 164 18.34 6.22 11.65
N GLU A 165 19.54 6.80 11.77
CA GLU A 165 19.73 8.06 12.46
C GLU A 165 19.14 9.21 11.63
N THR A 166 19.49 9.27 10.34
CA THR A 166 18.95 10.28 9.42
C THR A 166 17.44 10.16 9.25
N ARG A 167 16.91 8.93 9.17
CA ARG A 167 15.45 8.70 9.11
C ARG A 167 14.76 9.23 10.34
N ASN A 168 15.29 8.93 11.54
CA ASN A 168 14.68 9.36 12.79
C ASN A 168 14.72 10.88 12.93
N ASP A 169 15.82 11.53 12.55
CA ASP A 169 15.92 13.01 12.52
C ASP A 169 14.89 13.63 11.56
N ALA A 170 14.75 13.08 10.35
CA ALA A 170 13.74 13.53 9.38
C ALA A 170 12.30 13.35 9.91
N ILE A 171 12.00 12.19 10.53
CA ILE A 171 10.70 11.93 11.14
C ILE A 171 10.42 12.88 12.31
N ALA A 172 11.43 13.18 13.14
CA ALA A 172 11.29 14.12 14.25
C ALA A 172 10.94 15.53 13.73
N LYS A 173 11.64 16.00 12.69
CA LYS A 173 11.35 17.30 12.04
C LYS A 173 9.93 17.36 11.47
N VAL A 174 9.51 16.32 10.73
CA VAL A 174 8.15 16.23 10.18
C VAL A 174 7.10 16.18 11.30
N SER A 175 7.36 15.41 12.36
CA SER A 175 6.43 15.28 13.50
C SER A 175 6.28 16.60 14.23
N ALA A 176 7.36 17.34 14.44
CA ALA A 176 7.32 18.68 15.02
C ALA A 176 6.55 19.66 14.14
N ALA A 177 6.82 19.69 12.83
CA ALA A 177 6.18 20.59 11.86
C ALA A 177 4.65 20.45 11.77
N LEU A 178 4.15 19.23 12.00
CA LEU A 178 2.74 18.86 11.86
C LEU A 178 2.07 18.52 13.21
N HIS A 179 2.77 18.73 14.33
CA HIS A 179 2.31 18.40 15.68
C HIS A 179 1.82 16.94 15.83
N LEU A 180 2.55 16.01 15.22
CA LEU A 180 2.22 14.57 15.25
C LEU A 180 2.85 13.89 16.47
N PRO A 181 2.25 12.79 16.95
CA PRO A 181 2.84 11.98 18.02
C PRO A 181 4.05 11.17 17.51
N GLU A 182 5.26 11.74 17.60
CA GLU A 182 6.52 11.17 17.06
C GLU A 182 6.73 9.69 17.43
N ASP A 183 6.58 9.33 18.71
CA ASP A 183 6.72 7.95 19.19
C ASP A 183 5.79 6.97 18.45
N LYS A 184 4.59 7.43 18.11
CA LYS A 184 3.61 6.63 17.38
C LYS A 184 3.99 6.54 15.90
N VAL A 185 4.41 7.65 15.30
CA VAL A 185 4.90 7.70 13.91
C VAL A 185 6.04 6.70 13.70
N ASN A 186 7.07 6.74 14.58
CA ASN A 186 8.20 5.81 14.51
C ASN A 186 7.76 4.35 14.62
N LYS A 187 6.93 4.01 15.61
CA LYS A 187 6.42 2.64 15.80
C LYS A 187 5.63 2.14 14.59
N ASP A 188 4.77 2.97 14.03
CA ASP A 188 3.93 2.63 12.88
C ASP A 188 4.77 2.44 11.61
N LEU A 189 5.83 3.25 11.42
CA LEU A 189 6.77 3.11 10.31
C LEU A 189 7.69 1.89 10.43
N ASP A 190 8.16 1.58 11.64
CA ASP A 190 8.94 0.35 11.89
C ASP A 190 8.10 -0.91 11.65
N LEU A 191 6.84 -0.90 12.11
CA LEU A 191 5.90 -1.99 11.83
C LEU A 191 5.62 -2.13 10.33
N TYR A 192 5.40 -1.01 9.63
CA TYR A 192 5.22 -1.00 8.18
C TYR A 192 6.42 -1.62 7.45
N ARG A 193 7.64 -1.18 7.76
CA ARG A 193 8.88 -1.70 7.16
C ARG A 193 9.08 -3.19 7.45
N SER A 194 8.88 -3.61 8.70
CA SER A 194 8.96 -5.03 9.09
C SER A 194 7.93 -5.89 8.34
N ASN A 195 6.72 -5.37 8.14
CA ASN A 195 5.69 -6.10 7.39
C ASN A 195 6.01 -6.19 5.90
N LEU A 196 6.65 -5.18 5.31
CA LEU A 196 7.15 -5.26 3.93
C LEU A 196 8.22 -6.34 3.76
N GLU A 197 9.15 -6.45 4.71
CA GLU A 197 10.18 -7.50 4.72
C GLU A 197 9.55 -8.90 4.80
N LYS A 198 8.59 -9.10 5.72
CA LYS A 198 7.85 -10.37 5.84
C LYS A 198 7.11 -10.72 4.54
N MET A 199 6.51 -9.74 3.88
CA MET A 199 5.82 -9.94 2.60
C MET A 199 6.79 -10.28 1.47
N ALA A 200 7.97 -9.65 1.44
CA ALA A 200 9.02 -10.01 0.50
C ALA A 200 9.50 -11.47 0.70
N GLN A 201 9.70 -11.90 1.95
CA GLN A 201 10.03 -13.29 2.28
C GLN A 201 8.93 -14.27 1.88
N ALA A 202 7.67 -13.95 2.21
CA ALA A 202 6.52 -14.79 1.84
C ALA A 202 6.37 -14.95 0.32
N ARG A 203 6.68 -13.91 -0.46
CA ARG A 203 6.68 -13.97 -1.93
C ARG A 203 7.75 -14.91 -2.48
N ILE A 204 8.96 -14.90 -1.92
CA ILE A 204 10.03 -15.83 -2.31
C ILE A 204 9.56 -17.28 -2.08
N VAL A 205 9.02 -17.58 -0.90
CA VAL A 205 8.48 -18.91 -0.59
C VAL A 205 7.37 -19.32 -1.55
N LEU A 206 6.43 -18.42 -1.86
CA LEU A 206 5.36 -18.69 -2.82
C LEU A 206 5.91 -19.02 -4.21
N GLN A 207 6.90 -18.27 -4.68
CA GLN A 207 7.53 -18.50 -5.97
C GLN A 207 8.23 -19.86 -6.02
N ASP A 208 8.95 -20.24 -4.97
CA ASP A 208 9.62 -21.54 -4.88
C ASP A 208 8.62 -22.70 -4.89
N VAL A 209 7.51 -22.57 -4.17
CA VAL A 209 6.42 -23.57 -4.17
C VAL A 209 5.82 -23.72 -5.57
N ILE A 210 5.51 -22.61 -6.26
CA ILE A 210 4.96 -22.64 -7.62
C ILE A 210 5.95 -23.32 -8.59
N GLN A 211 7.24 -22.99 -8.51
CA GLN A 211 8.25 -23.61 -9.36
C GLN A 211 8.41 -25.11 -9.07
N ALA A 212 8.38 -25.51 -7.80
CA ALA A 212 8.46 -26.91 -7.42
C ALA A 212 7.23 -27.71 -7.91
N GLU A 213 6.03 -27.14 -7.82
CA GLU A 213 4.82 -27.75 -8.34
C GLU A 213 4.83 -27.88 -9.86
N ARG A 214 5.28 -26.85 -10.59
CA ARG A 214 5.44 -26.90 -12.05
C ARG A 214 6.39 -28.03 -12.46
N LYS A 215 7.58 -28.09 -11.85
CA LYS A 215 8.56 -29.17 -12.10
C LYS A 215 8.00 -30.56 -11.76
N LYS A 216 7.18 -30.69 -10.71
CA LYS A 216 6.52 -31.96 -10.36
C LYS A 216 5.47 -32.36 -11.41
N ARG A 217 4.70 -31.40 -11.94
CA ARG A 217 3.71 -31.64 -13.01
C ARG A 217 4.39 -32.05 -14.32
N GLU A 218 5.41 -31.30 -14.76
CA GLU A 218 6.19 -31.63 -15.96
C GLU A 218 6.83 -33.03 -15.90
N LYS A 219 7.35 -33.43 -14.72
CA LYS A 219 7.88 -34.79 -14.48
C LYS A 219 6.81 -35.88 -14.50
N ARG A 220 5.55 -35.57 -14.14
CA ARG A 220 4.44 -36.51 -14.24
C ARG A 220 3.98 -36.63 -15.68
N ASP A 221 3.85 -35.53 -16.39
CA ASP A 221 3.38 -35.49 -17.78
C ASP A 221 4.40 -36.18 -18.71
N THR A 222 5.70 -36.00 -18.49
CA THR A 222 6.75 -36.74 -19.23
C THR A 222 6.77 -38.24 -18.91
N LYS A 223 6.49 -38.66 -17.67
CA LYS A 223 6.37 -40.09 -17.33
C LYS A 223 5.14 -40.75 -17.95
N VAL A 224 4.02 -40.04 -18.02
CA VAL A 224 2.80 -40.51 -18.68
C VAL A 224 2.99 -40.57 -20.19
N ALA A 225 3.64 -39.57 -20.80
CA ALA A 225 3.96 -39.55 -22.23
C ALA A 225 5.02 -40.59 -22.66
N ALA A 226 5.91 -41.01 -21.75
CA ALA A 226 6.88 -42.08 -21.98
C ALA A 226 6.31 -43.49 -21.78
N SER A 227 5.03 -43.63 -21.40
CA SER A 227 4.37 -44.92 -21.16
C SER A 227 3.28 -45.30 -22.18
N PRO A 228 3.48 -45.22 -23.51
CA PRO A 228 2.69 -46.03 -24.44
C PRO A 228 3.53 -47.17 -25.05
N SER A 229 2.96 -48.38 -25.02
CA SER A 229 3.38 -49.62 -25.72
C SER A 229 4.30 -50.59 -24.97
N ALA A 230 3.76 -51.24 -23.93
CA ALA A 230 4.25 -52.55 -23.48
C ALA A 230 3.08 -53.48 -23.17
N GLU A 231 2.14 -53.63 -24.12
CA GLU A 231 1.12 -54.68 -24.06
C GLU A 231 0.61 -54.99 -25.48
N SER A 232 1.39 -55.76 -26.24
CA SER A 232 0.88 -56.73 -27.21
C SER A 232 2.05 -57.60 -27.72
N SER A 233 2.53 -58.52 -26.89
CA SER A 233 3.27 -59.69 -27.36
C SER A 233 2.33 -60.89 -27.31
N ASP A 234 2.01 -61.38 -28.51
CA ASP A 234 1.78 -62.78 -28.89
C ASP A 234 0.94 -63.70 -28.00
N SER A 235 -0.18 -64.18 -28.56
CA SER A 235 -0.47 -65.61 -28.69
C SER A 235 -1.82 -65.84 -29.39
N ASN A 236 -1.82 -66.36 -30.62
CA ASN A 236 -2.15 -67.78 -30.89
C ASN A 236 -2.42 -68.07 -32.38
N SER A 237 -1.77 -69.15 -32.82
CA SER A 237 -2.14 -70.09 -33.90
C SER A 237 -1.91 -69.67 -35.35
#